data_AF-A0A543L9W3-F1
#
_entry.id   AF-A0A543L9W3-F1
#
_cell.length_a   1.000
_cell.length_b   1.000
_cell.length_c   1.000
_cell.angle_alpha   90.00
_cell.angle_beta   90.00
_cell.angle_gamma   90.00
#
_symmetry.space_group_name_H-M   'P 1'
#
loop_
_entity.id
_entity.type
_entity.pdbx_description
1 polymer ?
#
loop_
_entity_poly.entity_id
_entity_poly.type
_entity_poly.pdbx_seq_one_letter_code
_entity_poly.pdbx_strand_id
1 'polypeptide(L)'
;MIAESPSPEAPATALLPSAAPPPPSAPAPQRLPAYRWVLEGLRAAAFLTPRTGIAAPTPLQLLVLLAANWGLVLWGEWWATAGPVEFNARVWLGQQWLSLALMGAAWWAMAPAQDRSGVFTNPQRAPGGGLPAWLLLSNWAMLPWLLPTFALPASVDASLAADPLAGAGHWAWQDGVLDGLALLALLLSLAVLLRLTARFIQSRWRTAVFALCLLGGMAAQFYLGVEPSWQSVVTAPTAGADPGTGETPAGVRLSQSVFEGQQLMLEAYTQDLTPERPGVVDVYGLVFAPYAGEEVFRRESTMVSDLLQDRFDAEGRVLHLLNHPDTADTHLWATPENLRSAIDALAATMDREEDVLVLYMTSHGARDHQLAAAHPPLQVEPMTPELLRHMLDDAGIRHRVIAISACYSGGWLDALTTPSTLIMTAADATHTSYGCGTRSELTFFGRAVFHEQLRSTYSFTEAFTNAVPIIAQREIQAGKEDGFSNPQMRVGAEIDPVLNALARRLAAEEGPVLRPGGKGLVAQIPMAYHSAQLR
;
A
#
# COMPACT_ATOMS: atom_id res chain seq x y z
N MET A 1 -93.56 -74.33 38.58
CA MET A 1 -93.15 -74.78 37.23
C MET A 1 -92.78 -73.53 36.46
N ILE A 2 -91.55 -73.25 36.01
CA ILE A 2 -90.22 -73.87 35.97
C ILE A 2 -89.27 -72.65 36.01
N ALA A 3 -88.32 -72.58 36.96
CA ALA A 3 -86.85 -72.52 36.77
C ALA A 3 -86.38 -71.47 35.74
N GLU A 4 -85.43 -70.58 36.01
CA GLU A 4 -84.09 -70.77 36.57
C GLU A 4 -83.54 -69.47 37.18
N SER A 5 -82.72 -69.61 38.21
CA SER A 5 -81.78 -68.59 38.71
C SER A 5 -80.49 -68.63 37.87
N PRO A 6 -79.73 -67.53 37.74
CA PRO A 6 -78.46 -67.54 38.47
C PRO A 6 -78.01 -66.18 39.07
N SER A 7 -77.34 -66.34 40.22
CA SER A 7 -76.25 -65.61 40.90
C SER A 7 -75.94 -64.11 40.69
N PRO A 8 -75.42 -63.41 41.74
CA PRO A 8 -75.27 -61.96 41.77
C PRO A 8 -73.87 -61.51 41.31
N GLU A 9 -73.80 -60.50 40.43
CA GLU A 9 -72.54 -59.84 40.06
C GLU A 9 -72.38 -58.44 40.68
N ALA A 10 -71.11 -58.17 40.98
CA ALA A 10 -70.51 -57.09 41.74
C ALA A 10 -70.73 -55.67 41.17
N PRO A 11 -70.49 -54.59 41.95
CA PRO A 11 -70.85 -53.24 41.56
C PRO A 11 -70.01 -52.73 40.38
N ALA A 12 -70.68 -52.03 39.46
CA ALA A 12 -70.07 -51.43 38.27
C ALA A 12 -68.99 -50.40 38.64
N THR A 13 -67.73 -50.79 38.44
CA THR A 13 -66.56 -49.92 38.41
C THR A 13 -66.71 -48.94 37.25
N ALA A 14 -66.72 -47.65 37.53
CA ALA A 14 -66.71 -46.59 36.53
C ALA A 14 -65.49 -46.75 35.59
N LEU A 15 -65.76 -47.05 34.31
CA LEU A 15 -64.77 -47.03 33.24
C LEU A 15 -64.38 -45.57 32.97
N LEU A 16 -63.17 -45.20 33.39
CA LEU A 16 -62.50 -43.97 32.94
C LEU A 16 -62.37 -44.01 31.40
N PRO A 17 -62.60 -42.90 30.68
CA PRO A 17 -62.42 -42.86 29.25
C PRO A 17 -60.95 -43.13 28.90
N SER A 18 -60.74 -44.11 28.00
CA SER A 18 -59.47 -44.42 27.38
C SER A 18 -58.82 -43.14 26.86
N ALA A 19 -57.63 -42.82 27.38
CA ALA A 19 -56.85 -41.67 26.92
C ALA A 19 -56.66 -41.77 25.40
N ALA A 20 -57.08 -40.73 24.68
CA ALA A 20 -56.79 -40.59 23.27
C ALA A 20 -55.28 -40.75 23.04
N PRO A 21 -54.83 -41.45 21.99
CA PRO A 21 -53.41 -41.55 21.69
C PRO A 21 -52.83 -40.14 21.58
N PRO A 22 -51.63 -39.88 22.15
CA PRO A 22 -51.01 -38.57 22.04
C PRO A 22 -50.89 -38.20 20.55
N PRO A 23 -51.10 -36.92 20.19
CA PRO A 23 -50.92 -36.47 18.81
C PRO A 23 -49.53 -36.91 18.34
N PRO A 24 -49.37 -37.31 17.06
CA PRO A 24 -48.08 -37.75 16.55
C PRO A 24 -47.05 -36.66 16.87
N SER A 25 -46.03 -37.04 17.64
CA SER A 25 -44.90 -36.17 17.97
C SER A 25 -44.39 -35.55 16.68
N ALA A 26 -44.31 -34.21 16.63
CA ALA A 26 -43.77 -33.49 15.49
C ALA A 26 -42.46 -34.17 15.03
N PRO A 27 -42.28 -34.46 13.73
CA PRO A 27 -41.10 -35.15 13.25
C PRO A 27 -39.86 -34.39 13.74
N ALA A 28 -38.93 -35.11 14.38
CA ALA A 28 -37.70 -34.52 14.88
C ALA A 28 -37.03 -33.73 13.74
N PRO A 29 -36.50 -32.51 14.01
CA PRO A 29 -35.87 -31.71 12.98
C PRO A 29 -34.77 -32.53 12.31
N GLN A 30 -34.89 -32.77 11.00
CA GLN A 30 -33.88 -33.49 10.24
C GLN A 30 -32.56 -32.74 10.35
N ARG A 31 -31.60 -33.29 11.09
CA ARG A 31 -30.26 -32.72 11.23
C ARG A 31 -29.37 -33.28 10.14
N LEU A 32 -28.86 -32.41 9.28
CA LEU A 32 -27.84 -32.78 8.32
C LEU A 32 -26.46 -32.69 8.98
N PRO A 33 -25.55 -33.67 8.72
CA PRO A 33 -24.17 -33.56 9.17
C PRO A 33 -23.44 -32.43 8.42
N ALA A 34 -22.42 -31.84 9.04
CA ALA A 34 -21.74 -30.65 8.55
C ALA A 34 -21.19 -30.80 7.11
N TYR A 35 -20.56 -31.93 6.80
CA TYR A 35 -20.01 -32.19 5.46
C TYR A 35 -21.08 -32.21 4.36
N ARG A 36 -22.33 -32.57 4.68
CA ARG A 36 -23.41 -32.54 3.68
C ARG A 36 -23.79 -31.12 3.29
N TRP A 37 -23.70 -30.15 4.17
CA TRP A 37 -23.93 -28.74 3.81
C TRP A 37 -22.94 -28.27 2.74
N VAL A 38 -21.66 -28.66 2.89
CA VAL A 38 -20.62 -28.39 1.90
C VAL A 38 -20.94 -29.06 0.56
N LEU A 39 -21.24 -30.37 0.57
CA LEU A 39 -21.56 -31.12 -0.65
C LEU A 39 -22.80 -30.56 -1.37
N GLU A 40 -23.82 -30.16 -0.63
CA GLU A 40 -25.03 -29.59 -1.21
C GLU A 40 -24.82 -28.14 -1.72
N GLY A 41 -23.88 -27.39 -1.14
CA GLY A 41 -23.39 -26.11 -1.68
C GLY A 41 -22.64 -26.31 -3.00
N LEU A 42 -21.68 -27.25 -3.05
CA LEU A 42 -20.97 -27.61 -4.27
C LEU A 42 -21.91 -28.16 -5.35
N ARG A 43 -22.95 -28.89 -4.95
CA ARG A 43 -24.02 -29.31 -5.86
C ARG A 43 -24.75 -28.11 -6.47
N ALA A 44 -25.03 -27.07 -5.68
CA ALA A 44 -25.59 -25.83 -6.20
C ALA A 44 -24.65 -25.10 -7.17
N ALA A 45 -23.33 -25.15 -6.92
CA ALA A 45 -22.31 -24.59 -7.83
C ALA A 45 -22.38 -25.20 -9.23
N ALA A 46 -22.71 -26.49 -9.32
CA ALA A 46 -22.97 -27.20 -10.58
C ALA A 46 -24.39 -26.96 -11.14
N PHE A 47 -25.10 -25.93 -10.69
CA PHE A 47 -26.49 -25.62 -11.05
C PHE A 47 -27.51 -26.72 -10.72
N LEU A 48 -27.15 -27.68 -9.87
CA LEU A 48 -28.04 -28.76 -9.43
C LEU A 48 -28.79 -28.37 -8.16
N THR A 49 -30.00 -28.89 -7.99
CA THR A 49 -30.83 -28.59 -6.82
C THR A 49 -30.25 -29.22 -5.54
N PRO A 50 -29.98 -28.44 -4.48
CA PRO A 50 -29.59 -28.94 -3.17
C PRO A 50 -30.68 -29.80 -2.53
N ARG A 51 -30.27 -30.87 -1.87
CA ARG A 51 -31.13 -31.89 -1.23
C ARG A 51 -31.14 -31.74 0.28
N THR A 52 -31.36 -30.52 0.76
CA THR A 52 -31.37 -30.20 2.20
C THR A 52 -32.73 -30.36 2.86
N GLY A 53 -33.81 -30.46 2.08
CA GLY A 53 -35.18 -30.56 2.59
C GLY A 53 -35.53 -29.36 3.48
N ILE A 54 -36.08 -29.62 4.66
CA ILE A 54 -36.42 -28.60 5.66
C ILE A 54 -35.33 -28.43 6.75
N ALA A 55 -34.17 -29.07 6.59
CA ALA A 55 -33.11 -29.01 7.58
C ALA A 55 -32.54 -27.59 7.70
N ALA A 56 -32.24 -27.16 8.92
CA ALA A 56 -31.49 -25.93 9.21
C ALA A 56 -30.16 -26.28 9.88
N PRO A 57 -29.06 -25.57 9.58
CA PRO A 57 -27.80 -25.78 10.27
C PRO A 57 -27.93 -25.34 11.73
N THR A 58 -27.26 -26.07 12.62
CA THR A 58 -27.10 -25.60 14.01
C THR A 58 -26.21 -24.35 14.05
N PRO A 59 -26.31 -23.48 15.09
CA PRO A 59 -25.46 -22.30 15.20
C PRO A 59 -23.96 -22.61 15.11
N LEU A 60 -23.52 -23.71 15.74
CA LEU A 60 -22.13 -24.16 15.66
C LEU A 60 -21.73 -24.60 14.24
N GLN A 61 -22.59 -25.34 13.54
CA GLN A 61 -22.34 -25.72 12.14
C GLN A 61 -22.24 -24.49 11.24
N LEU A 62 -23.11 -23.50 11.46
CA LEU A 62 -23.09 -22.26 10.69
C LEU A 62 -21.77 -21.50 10.91
N LEU A 63 -21.38 -21.28 12.17
CA LEU A 63 -20.13 -20.58 12.51
C LEU A 63 -18.90 -21.28 11.96
N VAL A 64 -18.78 -22.60 12.18
CA VAL A 64 -17.60 -23.37 11.74
C VAL A 64 -17.48 -23.39 10.22
N LEU A 65 -18.59 -23.60 9.50
CA LEU A 65 -18.55 -23.70 8.05
C LEU A 65 -18.42 -22.34 7.34
N LEU A 66 -18.87 -21.25 7.97
CA LEU A 66 -18.60 -19.89 7.48
C LEU A 66 -17.15 -19.50 7.74
N ALA A 67 -16.60 -19.80 8.93
CA ALA A 67 -15.19 -19.57 9.22
C ALA A 67 -14.28 -20.36 8.27
N ALA A 68 -14.63 -21.62 7.98
CA ALA A 68 -13.91 -22.42 6.99
C ALA A 68 -14.00 -21.82 5.57
N ASN A 69 -15.15 -21.26 5.20
CA ASN A 69 -15.32 -20.57 3.92
C ASN A 69 -14.44 -19.32 3.83
N TRP A 70 -14.48 -18.43 4.83
CA TRP A 70 -13.61 -17.26 4.88
C TRP A 70 -12.12 -17.63 4.87
N GLY A 71 -11.74 -18.67 5.59
CA GLY A 71 -10.37 -19.18 5.58
C GLY A 71 -9.90 -19.62 4.18
N LEU A 72 -10.78 -20.24 3.38
CA LEU A 72 -10.45 -20.63 2.01
C LEU A 72 -10.33 -19.42 1.08
N VAL A 73 -11.20 -18.41 1.23
CA VAL A 73 -11.12 -17.16 0.44
C VAL A 73 -9.83 -16.42 0.79
N LEU A 74 -9.54 -16.23 2.07
CA LEU A 74 -8.31 -15.61 2.55
C LEU A 74 -7.07 -16.39 2.11
N TRP A 75 -7.13 -17.72 2.08
CA TRP A 75 -6.02 -18.53 1.58
C TRP A 75 -5.83 -18.36 0.07
N GLY A 76 -6.92 -18.25 -0.70
CA GLY A 76 -6.86 -17.94 -2.13
C GLY A 76 -6.27 -16.56 -2.40
N GLU A 77 -6.70 -15.53 -1.66
CA GLU A 77 -6.13 -14.18 -1.73
C GLU A 77 -4.64 -14.18 -1.37
N TRP A 78 -4.27 -14.81 -0.26
CA TRP A 78 -2.87 -14.94 0.18
C TRP A 78 -1.99 -15.59 -0.88
N TRP A 79 -2.51 -16.64 -1.54
CA TRP A 79 -1.80 -17.34 -2.61
C TRP A 79 -1.62 -16.47 -3.87
N ALA A 80 -2.61 -15.63 -4.19
CA ALA A 80 -2.58 -14.73 -5.33
C ALA A 80 -1.61 -13.55 -5.14
N THR A 81 -1.42 -13.11 -3.90
CA THR A 81 -0.54 -12.00 -3.57
C THR A 81 0.92 -12.43 -3.62
N ALA A 82 1.69 -11.87 -4.55
CA ALA A 82 3.12 -12.15 -4.65
C ALA A 82 3.93 -11.43 -3.56
N GLY A 83 4.88 -12.14 -2.95
CA GLY A 83 5.84 -11.58 -1.99
C GLY A 83 5.45 -11.77 -0.51
N PRO A 84 6.18 -11.14 0.42
CA PRO A 84 5.81 -11.11 1.82
C PRO A 84 4.49 -10.33 1.97
N VAL A 85 3.58 -10.82 2.81
CA VAL A 85 2.23 -10.27 2.92
C VAL A 85 1.86 -9.98 4.35
N GLU A 86 1.11 -8.90 4.56
CA GLU A 86 0.52 -8.54 5.84
C GLU A 86 -1.01 -8.60 5.76
N PHE A 87 -1.63 -9.13 6.82
CA PHE A 87 -3.09 -9.23 6.91
C PHE A 87 -3.68 -7.95 7.51
N ASN A 88 -4.48 -7.24 6.73
CA ASN A 88 -5.18 -6.05 7.20
C ASN A 88 -6.60 -6.40 7.68
N ALA A 89 -6.74 -6.64 8.98
CA ALA A 89 -8.01 -7.00 9.59
C ALA A 89 -9.10 -5.93 9.43
N ARG A 90 -8.72 -4.64 9.35
CA ARG A 90 -9.65 -3.53 9.17
C ARG A 90 -10.26 -3.54 7.77
N VAL A 91 -9.43 -3.76 6.75
CA VAL A 91 -9.89 -3.89 5.36
C VAL A 91 -10.80 -5.11 5.23
N TRP A 92 -10.37 -6.27 5.74
CA TRP A 92 -11.17 -7.50 5.71
C TRP A 92 -12.55 -7.33 6.40
N LEU A 93 -12.59 -6.70 7.58
CA LEU A 93 -13.84 -6.40 8.28
C LEU A 93 -14.69 -5.37 7.52
N GLY A 94 -14.03 -4.37 6.93
CA GLY A 94 -14.67 -3.36 6.09
C GLY A 94 -15.48 -4.00 4.97
N GLN A 95 -14.91 -4.98 4.26
CA GLN A 95 -15.57 -5.66 3.15
C GLN A 95 -16.83 -6.46 3.54
N GLN A 96 -17.04 -6.77 4.82
CA GLN A 96 -18.20 -7.55 5.28
C GLN A 96 -19.52 -6.77 5.21
N TRP A 97 -19.50 -5.45 4.99
CA TRP A 97 -20.71 -4.63 4.91
C TRP A 97 -21.67 -5.12 3.81
N LEU A 98 -21.14 -5.56 2.67
CA LEU A 98 -21.96 -6.07 1.55
C LEU A 98 -22.67 -7.37 1.95
N SER A 99 -21.97 -8.27 2.63
CA SER A 99 -22.57 -9.51 3.14
C SER A 99 -23.71 -9.24 4.12
N LEU A 100 -23.57 -8.23 4.98
CA LEU A 100 -24.63 -7.79 5.90
C LEU A 100 -25.83 -7.18 5.16
N ALA A 101 -25.57 -6.33 4.16
CA ALA A 101 -26.61 -5.74 3.32
C ALA A 101 -27.40 -6.83 2.56
N LEU A 102 -26.69 -7.80 1.97
CA LEU A 102 -27.30 -8.94 1.27
C LEU A 102 -28.07 -9.85 2.22
N MET A 103 -27.60 -10.05 3.45
CA MET A 103 -28.34 -10.78 4.48
C MET A 103 -29.69 -10.11 4.77
N GLY A 104 -29.70 -8.77 4.92
CA GLY A 104 -30.91 -7.99 5.14
C GLY A 104 -31.87 -8.07 3.95
N ALA A 105 -31.36 -7.93 2.73
CA ALA A 105 -32.14 -8.06 1.50
C ALA A 105 -32.72 -9.48 1.34
N ALA A 106 -31.93 -10.52 1.64
CA ALA A 106 -32.35 -11.91 1.60
C ALA A 106 -33.43 -12.20 2.65
N TRP A 107 -33.26 -11.69 3.88
CA TRP A 107 -34.25 -11.82 4.95
C TRP A 107 -35.60 -11.19 4.55
N TRP A 108 -35.59 -9.94 4.06
CA TRP A 108 -36.79 -9.27 3.56
C TRP A 108 -37.42 -10.04 2.38
N ALA A 109 -36.60 -10.51 1.45
CA ALA A 109 -37.10 -11.20 0.26
C ALA A 109 -37.73 -12.56 0.60
N MET A 110 -37.22 -13.26 1.62
CA MET A 110 -37.71 -14.59 2.02
C MET A 110 -38.85 -14.56 3.05
N ALA A 111 -39.13 -13.44 3.71
CA ALA A 111 -40.15 -13.35 4.75
C ALA A 111 -41.51 -14.02 4.40
N PRO A 112 -42.09 -13.83 3.19
CA PRO A 112 -43.38 -14.46 2.86
C PRO A 112 -43.29 -15.99 2.62
N ALA A 113 -42.11 -16.49 2.24
CA ALA A 113 -41.89 -17.92 2.04
C ALA A 113 -41.71 -18.65 3.39
N GLN A 114 -41.19 -17.94 4.41
CA GLN A 114 -41.06 -18.46 5.77
C GLN A 114 -42.44 -18.64 6.43
N ASP A 115 -43.38 -17.72 6.20
CA ASP A 115 -44.77 -17.81 6.70
C ASP A 115 -45.57 -18.97 6.08
N ARG A 116 -45.24 -19.38 4.85
CA ARG A 116 -45.94 -20.47 4.11
C ARG A 116 -45.47 -21.88 4.48
N SER A 117 -44.41 -22.02 5.27
CA SER A 117 -43.85 -23.31 5.70
C SER A 117 -44.79 -24.15 6.57
N GLY A 118 -45.90 -23.56 7.07
CA GLY A 118 -46.95 -24.24 7.82
C GLY A 118 -48.01 -24.95 6.97
N VAL A 119 -48.04 -24.78 5.64
CA VAL A 119 -49.06 -25.41 4.76
C VAL A 119 -48.40 -26.41 3.81
N PHE A 120 -48.84 -27.67 3.88
CA PHE A 120 -48.34 -28.84 3.14
C PHE A 120 -48.05 -28.56 1.65
N THR A 121 -46.81 -28.20 1.34
CA THR A 121 -46.27 -28.21 -0.01
C THR A 121 -45.13 -29.23 -0.07
N ASN A 122 -45.04 -29.93 -1.20
CA ASN A 122 -44.15 -31.06 -1.44
C ASN A 122 -42.72 -30.85 -0.84
N PRO A 123 -42.28 -31.65 0.16
CA PRO A 123 -41.01 -31.47 0.87
C PRO A 123 -39.76 -31.48 -0.02
N GLN A 124 -39.89 -31.99 -1.25
CA GLN A 124 -38.80 -32.03 -2.21
C GLN A 124 -38.62 -30.72 -3.01
N ARG A 125 -39.55 -29.76 -2.92
CA ARG A 125 -39.55 -28.56 -3.78
C ARG A 125 -39.08 -27.26 -3.12
N ALA A 126 -39.04 -27.14 -1.79
CA ALA A 126 -38.64 -25.92 -1.11
C ALA A 126 -37.58 -26.19 -0.02
N PRO A 127 -36.44 -25.48 -0.03
CA PRO A 127 -35.49 -25.55 1.07
C PRO A 127 -36.09 -24.82 2.28
N GLY A 128 -36.51 -25.57 3.30
CA GLY A 128 -37.20 -25.05 4.49
C GLY A 128 -36.29 -24.53 5.60
N GLY A 129 -34.97 -24.67 5.46
CA GLY A 129 -33.99 -24.28 6.49
C GLY A 129 -33.80 -22.77 6.70
N GLY A 130 -34.61 -21.95 6.04
CA GLY A 130 -34.62 -20.49 6.20
C GLY A 130 -33.33 -19.79 5.79
N LEU A 131 -33.15 -18.58 6.33
CA LEU A 131 -31.98 -17.73 6.06
C LEU A 131 -30.63 -18.40 6.41
N PRO A 132 -30.48 -19.16 7.52
CA PRO A 132 -29.21 -19.83 7.84
C PRO A 132 -28.81 -20.89 6.80
N ALA A 133 -29.76 -21.67 6.30
CA ALA A 133 -29.51 -22.66 5.26
C ALA A 133 -29.15 -21.98 3.92
N TRP A 134 -29.82 -20.87 3.58
CA TRP A 134 -29.49 -20.08 2.40
C TRP A 134 -28.06 -19.53 2.49
N LEU A 135 -27.71 -18.87 3.59
CA LEU A 135 -26.40 -18.24 3.80
C LEU A 135 -25.27 -19.26 3.65
N LEU A 136 -25.44 -20.42 4.26
CA LEU A 136 -24.44 -21.47 4.22
C LEU A 136 -24.30 -22.05 2.80
N LEU A 137 -25.41 -22.36 2.14
CA LEU A 137 -25.37 -22.91 0.78
C LEU A 137 -24.83 -21.89 -0.23
N SER A 138 -25.16 -20.59 -0.10
CA SER A 138 -24.69 -19.55 -1.02
C SER A 138 -23.18 -19.36 -0.94
N ASN A 139 -22.61 -19.31 0.26
CA ASN A 139 -21.16 -19.18 0.46
C ASN A 139 -20.38 -20.35 -0.17
N TRP A 140 -20.84 -21.59 0.04
CA TRP A 140 -20.19 -22.78 -0.52
C TRP A 140 -20.45 -22.99 -2.01
N ALA A 141 -21.57 -22.48 -2.54
CA ALA A 141 -21.89 -22.55 -3.96
C ALA A 141 -21.04 -21.59 -4.82
N MET A 142 -20.55 -20.50 -4.25
CA MET A 142 -19.72 -19.51 -4.95
C MET A 142 -18.25 -19.93 -5.04
N LEU A 143 -17.72 -20.67 -4.06
CA LEU A 143 -16.28 -21.02 -3.99
C LEU A 143 -15.70 -21.63 -5.27
N PRO A 144 -16.32 -22.61 -5.95
CA PRO A 144 -15.75 -23.21 -7.15
C PRO A 144 -15.57 -22.23 -8.32
N TRP A 145 -16.33 -21.13 -8.32
CA TRP A 145 -16.27 -20.08 -9.33
C TRP A 145 -15.38 -18.91 -8.89
N LEU A 146 -15.23 -18.69 -7.59
CA LEU A 146 -14.39 -17.62 -7.02
C LEU A 146 -12.92 -18.03 -6.91
N LEU A 147 -12.60 -19.23 -6.40
CA LEU A 147 -11.20 -19.62 -6.16
C LEU A 147 -10.31 -19.59 -7.42
N PRO A 148 -10.78 -20.00 -8.62
CA PRO A 148 -9.97 -19.93 -9.83
C PRO A 148 -9.57 -18.50 -10.22
N THR A 149 -10.33 -17.47 -9.83
CA THR A 149 -9.99 -16.09 -10.19
C THR A 149 -8.74 -15.59 -9.46
N PHE A 150 -8.41 -16.16 -8.31
CA PHE A 150 -7.16 -15.89 -7.59
C PHE A 150 -5.92 -16.49 -8.26
N ALA A 151 -6.08 -17.45 -9.17
CA ALA A 151 -4.98 -18.04 -9.93
C ALA A 151 -4.70 -17.31 -11.26
N LEU A 152 -5.56 -16.34 -11.63
CA LEU A 152 -5.37 -15.52 -12.83
C LEU A 152 -4.48 -14.32 -12.45
N PRO A 153 -3.47 -13.98 -13.27
CA PRO A 153 -2.67 -12.78 -13.06
C PRO A 153 -3.61 -11.57 -12.96
N ALA A 154 -3.40 -10.68 -11.99
CA ALA A 154 -4.19 -9.47 -11.81
C ALA A 154 -3.93 -8.45 -12.94
N SER A 155 -4.41 -8.73 -14.15
CA SER A 155 -4.41 -7.82 -15.31
C SER A 155 -5.62 -6.86 -15.30
N VAL A 156 -6.60 -7.10 -14.41
CA VAL A 156 -7.90 -6.41 -14.42
C VAL A 156 -7.83 -4.99 -13.86
N ASP A 157 -6.88 -4.67 -12.97
CA ASP A 157 -6.73 -3.31 -12.43
C ASP A 157 -6.12 -2.33 -13.46
N ALA A 158 -5.37 -2.83 -14.44
CA ALA A 158 -4.73 -2.00 -15.45
C ALA A 158 -5.64 -1.66 -16.64
N SER A 159 -6.68 -2.46 -16.94
CA SER A 159 -7.42 -2.37 -18.21
C SER A 159 -8.75 -1.62 -18.14
N LEU A 160 -9.35 -1.45 -16.96
CA LEU A 160 -10.61 -0.71 -16.80
C LEU A 160 -10.42 0.73 -16.34
N ALA A 161 -9.25 1.08 -15.81
CA ALA A 161 -8.86 2.44 -15.46
C ALA A 161 -7.97 3.12 -16.53
N ALA A 162 -7.38 2.35 -17.44
CA ALA A 162 -6.62 2.91 -18.55
C ALA A 162 -7.55 3.42 -19.67
N ASP A 163 -7.25 4.63 -20.14
CA ASP A 163 -7.85 5.25 -21.32
C ASP A 163 -7.90 4.25 -22.48
N PRO A 164 -9.10 3.87 -22.99
CA PRO A 164 -9.26 2.91 -24.09
C PRO A 164 -8.51 3.32 -25.37
N LEU A 165 -8.11 4.60 -25.47
CA LEU A 165 -7.39 5.16 -26.62
C LEU A 165 -5.88 5.29 -26.40
N ALA A 166 -5.36 5.11 -25.19
CA ALA A 166 -3.93 5.30 -24.89
C ALA A 166 -3.08 4.03 -25.02
N GLY A 167 -3.70 2.85 -25.11
CA GLY A 167 -3.03 1.55 -25.00
C GLY A 167 -3.10 0.64 -26.24
N ALA A 168 -3.05 1.16 -27.46
CA ALA A 168 -3.12 0.35 -28.69
C ALA A 168 -1.82 -0.41 -29.04
N GLY A 169 -0.98 -0.74 -28.06
CA GLY A 169 0.40 -1.21 -28.29
C GLY A 169 0.68 -2.69 -28.05
N HIS A 170 -0.06 -3.40 -27.20
CA HIS A 170 0.26 -4.78 -26.81
C HIS A 170 -0.95 -5.52 -26.24
N TRP A 171 -2.07 -5.52 -26.98
CA TRP A 171 -3.18 -6.44 -26.72
C TRP A 171 -2.72 -7.87 -27.04
N ALA A 172 -2.07 -8.54 -26.09
CA ALA A 172 -1.81 -9.96 -26.22
C ALA A 172 -3.16 -10.69 -26.09
N TRP A 173 -3.54 -11.48 -27.09
CA TRP A 173 -4.77 -12.29 -27.06
C TRP A 173 -4.84 -13.20 -25.81
N GLN A 174 -3.70 -13.48 -25.18
CA GLN A 174 -3.57 -14.25 -23.95
C GLN A 174 -4.22 -13.51 -22.76
N ASP A 175 -3.98 -12.21 -22.60
CA ASP A 175 -4.57 -11.40 -21.52
C ASP A 175 -6.09 -11.27 -21.71
N GLY A 176 -6.53 -11.04 -22.95
CA GLY A 176 -7.96 -10.98 -23.27
C GLY A 176 -8.72 -12.30 -23.04
N VAL A 177 -8.04 -13.46 -23.20
CA VAL A 177 -8.64 -14.76 -22.88
C VAL A 177 -8.74 -14.98 -21.38
N LEU A 178 -7.71 -14.64 -20.61
CA LEU A 178 -7.71 -14.78 -19.15
C LEU A 178 -8.74 -13.85 -18.50
N ASP A 179 -8.81 -12.60 -18.95
CA ASP A 179 -9.83 -11.63 -18.52
C ASP A 179 -11.24 -12.12 -18.86
N GLY A 180 -11.43 -12.68 -20.07
CA GLY A 180 -12.68 -13.29 -20.49
C GLY A 180 -13.11 -14.47 -19.60
N LEU A 181 -12.14 -15.30 -19.17
CA LEU A 181 -12.39 -16.41 -18.25
C LEU A 181 -12.73 -15.93 -16.83
N ALA A 182 -12.05 -14.89 -16.32
CA ALA A 182 -12.36 -14.28 -15.03
C ALA A 182 -13.79 -13.71 -15.03
N LEU A 183 -14.15 -12.96 -16.07
CA LEU A 183 -15.49 -12.40 -16.25
C LEU A 183 -16.55 -13.51 -16.35
N LEU A 184 -16.27 -14.58 -17.10
CA LEU A 184 -17.17 -15.73 -17.19
C LEU A 184 -17.37 -16.40 -15.83
N ALA A 185 -16.29 -16.61 -15.07
CA ALA A 185 -16.36 -17.19 -13.72
C ALA A 185 -17.20 -16.32 -12.78
N LEU A 186 -17.01 -14.99 -12.83
CA LEU A 186 -17.83 -14.03 -12.09
C LEU A 186 -19.31 -14.14 -12.47
N LEU A 187 -19.64 -14.12 -13.77
CA LEU A 187 -21.03 -14.24 -14.23
C LEU A 187 -21.67 -15.57 -13.81
N LEU A 188 -20.92 -16.68 -13.86
CA LEU A 188 -21.40 -17.99 -13.41
C LEU A 188 -21.64 -18.01 -11.90
N SER A 189 -20.76 -17.39 -11.11
CA SER A 189 -20.94 -17.26 -9.65
C SER A 189 -22.23 -16.50 -9.30
N LEU A 190 -22.52 -15.42 -10.02
CA LEU A 190 -23.75 -14.62 -9.86
C LEU A 190 -24.99 -15.40 -10.29
N ALA A 191 -24.90 -16.13 -11.41
CA ALA A 191 -26.00 -16.96 -11.88
C ALA A 191 -26.35 -18.09 -10.89
N VAL A 192 -25.33 -18.73 -10.30
CA VAL A 192 -25.51 -19.74 -9.24
C VAL A 192 -26.18 -19.10 -8.02
N LEU A 193 -25.66 -17.97 -7.53
CA LEU A 193 -26.20 -17.27 -6.36
C LEU A 193 -27.66 -16.87 -6.59
N LEU A 194 -27.98 -16.26 -7.73
CA LEU A 194 -29.34 -15.84 -8.07
C LEU A 194 -30.29 -17.03 -8.22
N ARG A 195 -29.88 -18.11 -8.89
CA ARG A 195 -30.70 -19.32 -9.04
C ARG A 195 -30.99 -19.98 -7.70
N LEU A 196 -29.99 -20.08 -6.83
CA LEU A 196 -30.16 -20.62 -5.48
C LEU A 196 -31.08 -19.73 -4.66
N THR A 197 -30.86 -18.42 -4.67
CA THR A 197 -31.63 -17.44 -3.90
C THR A 197 -33.09 -17.37 -4.34
N ALA A 198 -33.36 -17.42 -5.66
CA ALA A 198 -34.71 -17.47 -6.22
C ALA A 198 -35.54 -18.65 -5.69
N ARG A 199 -34.88 -19.79 -5.39
CA ARG A 199 -35.53 -20.99 -4.83
C ARG A 199 -36.00 -20.79 -3.39
N PHE A 200 -35.25 -20.01 -2.59
CA PHE A 200 -35.64 -19.66 -1.23
C PHE A 200 -36.70 -18.55 -1.21
N ILE A 201 -36.58 -17.56 -2.10
CA ILE A 201 -37.49 -16.41 -2.17
C ILE A 201 -38.87 -16.77 -2.76
N GLN A 202 -38.91 -17.70 -3.74
CA GLN A 202 -40.13 -18.16 -4.42
C GLN A 202 -40.99 -17.04 -5.05
N SER A 203 -40.40 -15.89 -5.33
CA SER A 203 -41.07 -14.71 -5.90
C SER A 203 -40.17 -14.03 -6.91
N ARG A 204 -40.64 -13.89 -8.16
CA ARG A 204 -39.86 -13.29 -9.26
C ARG A 204 -39.53 -11.82 -8.98
N TRP A 205 -40.48 -11.06 -8.44
CA TRP A 205 -40.28 -9.66 -8.07
C TRP A 205 -39.24 -9.49 -6.96
N ARG A 206 -39.38 -10.24 -5.85
CA ARG A 206 -38.45 -10.13 -4.72
C ARG A 206 -37.04 -10.63 -5.07
N THR A 207 -36.96 -11.62 -5.96
CA THR A 207 -35.68 -12.07 -6.53
C THR A 207 -35.05 -10.98 -7.39
N ALA A 208 -35.84 -10.26 -8.19
CA ALA A 208 -35.34 -9.13 -8.98
C ALA A 208 -34.83 -7.98 -8.10
N VAL A 209 -35.54 -7.64 -7.02
CA VAL A 209 -35.09 -6.64 -6.04
C VAL A 209 -33.78 -7.08 -5.37
N PHE A 210 -33.69 -8.35 -4.93
CA PHE A 210 -32.45 -8.90 -4.38
C PHE A 210 -31.29 -8.81 -5.39
N ALA A 211 -31.54 -9.14 -6.66
CA ALA A 211 -30.55 -9.04 -7.73
C ALA A 211 -30.06 -7.60 -7.93
N LEU A 212 -30.95 -6.60 -7.85
CA LEU A 212 -30.58 -5.19 -7.92
C LEU A 212 -29.73 -4.77 -6.71
N CYS A 213 -30.06 -5.23 -5.50
CA CYS A 213 -29.24 -4.99 -4.30
C CYS A 213 -27.84 -5.61 -4.44
N LEU A 214 -27.74 -6.82 -5.01
CA LEU A 214 -26.48 -7.49 -5.29
C LEU A 214 -25.62 -6.71 -6.30
N LEU A 215 -26.20 -6.36 -7.45
CA LEU A 215 -25.49 -5.61 -8.48
C LEU A 215 -25.08 -4.21 -7.99
N GLY A 216 -25.98 -3.49 -7.31
CA GLY A 216 -25.69 -2.16 -6.76
C GLY A 216 -24.63 -2.21 -5.65
N GLY A 217 -24.67 -3.22 -4.79
CA GLY A 217 -23.67 -3.42 -3.75
C GLY A 217 -22.28 -3.76 -4.30
N MET A 218 -22.21 -4.63 -5.33
CA MET A 218 -20.96 -4.90 -6.04
C MET A 218 -20.40 -3.66 -6.75
N ALA A 219 -21.26 -2.88 -7.41
CA ALA A 219 -20.84 -1.64 -8.06
C ALA A 219 -20.31 -0.61 -7.05
N ALA A 220 -20.95 -0.50 -5.87
CA ALA A 220 -20.46 0.35 -4.79
C ALA A 220 -19.11 -0.15 -4.23
N GLN A 221 -18.94 -1.47 -4.07
CA GLN A 221 -17.69 -2.06 -3.62
C GLN A 221 -16.55 -1.82 -4.61
N PHE A 222 -16.83 -1.89 -5.92
CA PHE A 222 -15.88 -1.54 -6.97
C PHE A 222 -15.55 -0.04 -6.97
N TYR A 223 -16.57 0.83 -6.87
CA TYR A 223 -16.39 2.29 -6.87
C TYR A 223 -15.58 2.80 -5.67
N LEU A 224 -15.72 2.16 -4.50
CA LEU A 224 -14.99 2.52 -3.29
C LEU A 224 -13.53 2.06 -3.30
N GLY A 225 -13.07 1.35 -4.34
CA GLY A 225 -11.68 0.92 -4.46
C GLY A 225 -11.27 -0.02 -3.34
N VAL A 226 -12.01 -1.12 -3.16
CA VAL A 226 -11.71 -2.08 -2.09
C VAL A 226 -10.33 -2.69 -2.29
N GLU A 227 -9.44 -2.41 -1.33
CA GLU A 227 -8.12 -3.01 -1.26
C GLU A 227 -8.21 -4.50 -0.86
N PRO A 228 -7.26 -5.34 -1.32
CA PRO A 228 -7.14 -6.74 -0.88
C PRO A 228 -6.89 -6.87 0.64
N SER A 229 -7.40 -7.94 1.25
CA SER A 229 -7.18 -8.22 2.69
C SER A 229 -5.72 -8.52 3.01
N TRP A 230 -5.02 -9.14 2.05
CA TRP A 230 -3.58 -9.38 2.09
C TRP A 230 -2.89 -8.34 1.24
N GLN A 231 -2.14 -7.46 1.89
CA GLN A 231 -1.36 -6.44 1.21
C GLN A 231 0.05 -6.99 0.99
N SER A 232 0.58 -6.85 -0.22
CA SER A 232 2.00 -7.11 -0.43
C SER A 232 2.77 -6.09 0.39
N VAL A 233 3.59 -6.60 1.32
CA VAL A 233 4.64 -5.79 1.90
C VAL A 233 5.60 -5.56 0.76
N VAL A 234 5.59 -4.35 0.19
CA VAL A 234 6.64 -3.89 -0.70
C VAL A 234 7.89 -3.72 0.18
N THR A 235 8.48 -4.86 0.56
CA THR A 235 9.89 -4.93 0.85
C THR A 235 10.57 -4.59 -0.47
N ALA A 236 11.10 -3.37 -0.57
CA ALA A 236 12.26 -3.13 -1.40
C ALA A 236 13.21 -4.33 -1.23
N PRO A 237 13.83 -4.87 -2.30
CA PRO A 237 14.61 -6.09 -2.19
C PRO A 237 15.61 -5.96 -1.04
N THR A 238 15.35 -6.63 0.08
CA THR A 238 16.28 -6.70 1.19
C THR A 238 17.40 -7.62 0.77
N ALA A 239 18.36 -7.09 0.02
CA ALA A 239 19.69 -7.66 -0.01
C ALA A 239 20.26 -7.50 1.42
N GLY A 240 20.10 -8.55 2.23
CA GLY A 240 20.84 -8.73 3.49
C GLY A 240 20.17 -8.34 4.81
N ALA A 241 18.86 -8.53 4.98
CA ALA A 241 18.25 -8.42 6.32
C ALA A 241 18.34 -9.75 7.10
N ASP A 242 19.20 -9.74 8.13
CA ASP A 242 19.27 -10.73 9.20
C ASP A 242 17.91 -10.81 9.95
N PRO A 243 17.27 -11.98 10.10
CA PRO A 243 15.96 -12.12 10.74
C PRO A 243 16.14 -12.02 12.26
N GLY A 244 16.25 -10.79 12.77
CA GLY A 244 16.57 -10.58 14.18
C GLY A 244 16.35 -9.16 14.68
N THR A 245 15.16 -8.59 14.49
CA THR A 245 14.55 -7.57 15.36
C THR A 245 13.13 -7.29 14.88
N GLY A 246 12.13 -7.84 15.59
CA GLY A 246 10.71 -7.64 15.34
C GLY A 246 10.19 -6.33 15.89
N GLU A 247 10.84 -5.21 15.60
CA GLU A 247 10.30 -3.88 15.86
C GLU A 247 9.69 -3.33 14.57
N THR A 248 8.36 -3.26 14.55
CA THR A 248 7.62 -2.47 13.56
C THR A 248 8.22 -1.06 13.54
N PRO A 249 8.63 -0.49 12.38
CA PRO A 249 9.14 0.87 12.35
C PRO A 249 8.14 1.80 13.02
N ALA A 250 8.57 2.52 14.05
CA ALA A 250 7.70 3.46 14.76
C ALA A 250 7.24 4.51 13.76
N GLY A 251 5.97 4.48 13.35
CA GLY A 251 5.42 5.52 12.46
C GLY A 251 5.45 6.89 13.14
N VAL A 252 5.49 7.96 12.35
CA VAL A 252 5.36 9.32 12.87
C VAL A 252 4.03 9.50 13.58
N ARG A 253 4.06 10.19 14.71
CA ARG A 253 2.85 10.61 15.41
C ARG A 253 2.20 11.80 14.70
N LEU A 254 1.19 11.52 13.89
CA LEU A 254 0.35 12.57 13.32
C LEU A 254 -0.52 13.20 14.41
N SER A 255 -0.36 14.51 14.61
CA SER A 255 -1.14 15.31 15.55
C SER A 255 -1.36 16.70 14.96
N GLN A 256 -2.39 17.41 15.43
CA GLN A 256 -2.69 18.77 14.96
C GLN A 256 -1.46 19.69 15.06
N SER A 257 -0.74 19.63 16.19
CA SER A 257 0.47 20.43 16.41
C SER A 257 1.58 20.13 15.42
N VAL A 258 1.71 18.88 14.98
CA VAL A 258 2.71 18.51 13.95
C VAL A 258 2.30 19.08 12.60
N PHE A 259 1.03 18.99 12.20
CA PHE A 259 0.56 19.56 10.93
C PHE A 259 0.67 21.08 10.89
N GLU A 260 0.23 21.77 11.94
CA GLU A 260 0.40 23.23 12.04
C GLU A 260 1.88 23.63 12.09
N GLY A 261 2.71 22.85 12.80
CA GLY A 261 4.15 23.01 12.82
C GLY A 261 4.79 22.90 11.44
N GLN A 262 4.37 21.92 10.62
CA GLN A 262 4.86 21.77 9.25
C GLN A 262 4.53 22.98 8.37
N GLN A 263 3.33 23.57 8.52
CA GLN A 263 2.96 24.78 7.78
C GLN A 263 3.83 25.99 8.19
N LEU A 264 4.04 26.18 9.49
CA LEU A 264 4.94 27.24 9.99
C LEU A 264 6.38 27.03 9.55
N MET A 265 6.84 25.77 9.51
CA MET A 265 8.19 25.44 9.07
C MET A 265 8.37 25.72 7.57
N LEU A 266 7.37 25.41 6.74
CA LEU A 266 7.40 25.79 5.32
C LEU A 266 7.49 27.31 5.12
N GLU A 267 6.73 28.09 5.90
CA GLU A 267 6.80 29.55 5.86
C GLU A 267 8.21 30.04 6.25
N ALA A 268 8.78 29.53 7.34
CA ALA A 268 10.14 29.86 7.77
C ALA A 268 11.19 29.49 6.69
N TYR A 269 11.07 28.31 6.09
CA TYR A 269 11.94 27.86 4.98
C TYR A 269 11.99 28.86 3.83
N THR A 270 10.87 29.52 3.52
CA THR A 270 10.82 30.50 2.43
C THR A 270 11.34 31.89 2.81
N GLN A 271 11.36 32.24 4.10
CA GLN A 271 11.72 33.58 4.57
C GLN A 271 13.16 33.70 5.07
N ASP A 272 13.72 32.60 5.58
CA ASP A 272 15.01 32.61 6.28
C ASP A 272 16.20 32.28 5.37
N LEU A 273 15.96 32.01 4.07
CA LEU A 273 17.03 31.77 3.11
C LEU A 273 17.88 33.03 2.91
N THR A 274 19.20 32.85 2.98
CA THR A 274 20.15 33.93 2.74
C THR A 274 20.16 34.29 1.24
N PRO A 275 20.01 35.58 0.89
CA PRO A 275 20.04 36.03 -0.51
C PRO A 275 21.38 35.79 -1.21
N GLU A 276 21.32 35.82 -2.55
CA GLU A 276 22.49 35.76 -3.42
C GLU A 276 23.43 36.95 -3.19
N ARG A 277 24.69 36.77 -3.61
CA ARG A 277 25.71 37.82 -3.59
C ARG A 277 26.08 38.20 -5.03
N PRO A 278 25.77 39.43 -5.48
CA PRO A 278 25.97 39.78 -6.88
C PRO A 278 27.42 39.64 -7.34
N GLY A 279 27.65 38.86 -8.40
CA GLY A 279 28.97 38.62 -8.98
C GLY A 279 29.75 37.51 -8.29
N VAL A 280 29.12 36.74 -7.40
CA VAL A 280 29.69 35.61 -6.67
C VAL A 280 28.78 34.41 -6.87
N VAL A 281 29.31 33.37 -7.50
CA VAL A 281 28.59 32.09 -7.63
C VAL A 281 28.35 31.49 -6.24
N ASP A 282 27.10 31.56 -5.78
CA ASP A 282 26.61 30.98 -4.54
C ASP A 282 26.13 29.54 -4.76
N VAL A 283 26.22 28.74 -3.69
CA VAL A 283 25.68 27.39 -3.65
C VAL A 283 24.39 27.41 -2.85
N TYR A 284 23.31 27.01 -3.50
CA TYR A 284 22.02 26.74 -2.88
C TYR A 284 21.84 25.23 -2.75
N GLY A 285 21.70 24.74 -1.53
CA GLY A 285 21.59 23.30 -1.25
C GLY A 285 20.14 22.87 -1.05
N LEU A 286 19.79 21.71 -1.61
CA LEU A 286 18.53 21.03 -1.33
C LEU A 286 18.82 19.56 -1.07
N VAL A 287 18.57 19.11 0.16
CA VAL A 287 18.81 17.74 0.58
C VAL A 287 17.46 17.06 0.86
N PHE A 288 17.19 15.97 0.16
CA PHE A 288 15.89 15.29 0.18
C PHE A 288 16.03 13.81 0.55
N ALA A 289 15.46 13.42 1.70
CA ALA A 289 15.45 12.05 2.22
C ALA A 289 14.01 11.60 2.53
N PRO A 290 13.28 11.05 1.53
CA PRO A 290 11.86 10.78 1.64
C PRO A 290 11.48 9.47 2.34
N TYR A 291 12.44 8.63 2.75
CA TYR A 291 12.16 7.31 3.32
C TYR A 291 12.50 7.21 4.81
N ALA A 292 11.44 7.09 5.64
CA ALA A 292 11.54 7.09 7.09
C ALA A 292 11.96 5.74 7.71
N GLY A 293 11.98 4.67 6.93
CA GLY A 293 12.18 3.31 7.44
C GLY A 293 13.62 2.99 7.86
N GLU A 294 14.62 3.73 7.39
CA GLU A 294 16.02 3.50 7.77
C GLU A 294 16.76 4.77 8.20
N GLU A 295 17.49 4.63 9.30
CA GLU A 295 18.33 5.68 9.89
C GLU A 295 19.48 6.12 8.97
N VAL A 296 19.94 5.26 8.04
CA VAL A 296 21.03 5.58 7.11
C VAL A 296 20.71 6.81 6.25
N PHE A 297 19.47 6.97 5.80
CA PHE A 297 19.06 8.10 4.96
C PHE A 297 19.03 9.41 5.74
N ARG A 298 18.61 9.36 7.01
CA ARG A 298 18.69 10.50 7.93
C ARG A 298 20.15 10.92 8.16
N ARG A 299 21.03 9.97 8.50
CA ARG A 299 22.46 10.26 8.76
C ARG A 299 23.14 10.82 7.53
N GLU A 300 22.90 10.22 6.37
CA GLU A 300 23.50 10.61 5.11
C GLU A 300 23.03 11.99 4.66
N SER A 301 21.73 12.24 4.68
CA SER A 301 21.19 13.56 4.34
C SER A 301 21.68 14.65 5.28
N THR A 302 21.72 14.39 6.60
CA THR A 302 22.29 15.34 7.58
C THR A 302 23.76 15.63 7.27
N MET A 303 24.57 14.60 7.00
CA MET A 303 25.98 14.75 6.68
C MET A 303 26.22 15.59 5.42
N VAL A 304 25.40 15.39 4.37
CA VAL A 304 25.51 16.19 3.15
C VAL A 304 25.07 17.63 3.38
N SER A 305 24.00 17.84 4.16
CA SER A 305 23.55 19.19 4.54
C SER A 305 24.66 19.96 5.27
N ASP A 306 25.30 19.33 6.25
CA ASP A 306 26.42 19.92 7.00
C ASP A 306 27.63 20.20 6.08
N LEU A 307 27.98 19.26 5.19
CA LEU A 307 29.07 19.45 4.24
C LEU A 307 28.86 20.67 3.34
N LEU A 308 27.64 20.86 2.81
CA LEU A 308 27.35 22.00 1.93
C LEU A 308 27.49 23.32 2.69
N GLN A 309 26.94 23.40 3.91
CA GLN A 309 27.03 24.59 4.74
C GLN A 309 28.48 24.90 5.13
N ASP A 310 29.21 23.91 5.66
CA ASP A 310 30.55 24.10 6.23
C ASP A 310 31.62 24.32 5.16
N ARG A 311 31.49 23.68 3.99
CA ARG A 311 32.56 23.59 3.00
C ARG A 311 32.24 24.36 1.74
N PHE A 312 30.99 24.35 1.28
CA PHE A 312 30.61 24.96 0.00
C PHE A 312 30.06 26.38 0.13
N ASP A 313 30.34 27.07 1.26
CA ASP A 313 29.93 28.46 1.51
C ASP A 313 28.40 28.63 1.36
N ALA A 314 27.65 27.60 1.78
CA ALA A 314 26.20 27.54 1.67
C ALA A 314 25.48 27.72 3.02
N GLU A 315 26.17 28.25 4.04
CA GLU A 315 25.53 28.56 5.33
C GLU A 315 24.31 29.49 5.10
N GLY A 316 23.16 29.11 5.65
CA GLY A 316 21.89 29.82 5.43
C GLY A 316 21.27 29.67 4.04
N ARG A 317 21.82 28.81 3.16
CA ARG A 317 21.32 28.54 1.79
C ARG A 317 21.01 27.05 1.54
N VAL A 318 20.95 26.24 2.59
CA VAL A 318 20.63 24.80 2.48
C VAL A 318 19.27 24.51 3.10
N LEU A 319 18.39 23.89 2.31
CA LEU A 319 17.13 23.32 2.80
C LEU A 319 17.26 21.80 2.94
N HIS A 320 16.87 21.27 4.09
CA HIS A 320 16.91 19.84 4.38
C HIS A 320 15.50 19.31 4.63
N LEU A 321 15.01 18.48 3.71
CA LEU A 321 13.72 17.81 3.80
C LEU A 321 13.97 16.36 4.20
N LEU A 322 13.33 15.92 5.28
CA LEU A 322 13.60 14.61 5.88
C LEU A 322 12.34 13.97 6.45
N ASN A 323 12.07 12.75 6.00
CA ASN A 323 11.09 11.87 6.64
C ASN A 323 11.82 10.95 7.62
N HIS A 324 11.57 11.12 8.91
CA HIS A 324 12.01 10.18 9.96
C HIS A 324 11.07 10.29 11.18
N PRO A 325 10.80 9.20 11.93
CA PRO A 325 9.90 9.22 13.09
C PRO A 325 10.21 10.31 14.13
N ASP A 326 11.50 10.53 14.36
CA ASP A 326 12.01 11.47 15.37
C ASP A 326 12.23 12.90 14.86
N THR A 327 11.91 13.20 13.59
CA THR A 327 12.19 14.52 12.99
C THR A 327 10.94 15.26 12.51
N ALA A 328 9.75 14.72 12.77
CA ALA A 328 8.49 15.27 12.28
C ALA A 328 8.18 16.71 12.75
N ASP A 329 8.79 17.15 13.84
CA ASP A 329 8.63 18.49 14.43
C ASP A 329 9.89 19.37 14.29
N THR A 330 10.95 18.87 13.66
CA THR A 330 12.23 19.59 13.50
C THR A 330 12.66 19.80 12.06
N HIS A 331 12.13 19.00 11.13
CA HIS A 331 12.44 19.09 9.70
C HIS A 331 11.16 19.15 8.88
N LEU A 332 11.21 19.86 7.76
CA LEU A 332 10.14 19.83 6.79
C LEU A 332 10.04 18.42 6.19
N TRP A 333 8.83 17.88 6.08
CA TRP A 333 8.63 16.56 5.52
C TRP A 333 9.11 16.49 4.07
N ALA A 334 9.82 15.42 3.74
CA ALA A 334 10.27 15.10 2.40
C ALA A 334 9.14 14.50 1.58
N THR A 335 8.23 15.36 1.12
CA THR A 335 7.15 15.04 0.18
C THR A 335 7.39 15.70 -1.17
N PRO A 336 6.83 15.19 -2.28
CA PRO A 336 6.92 15.86 -3.57
C PRO A 336 6.40 17.30 -3.56
N GLU A 337 5.35 17.58 -2.81
CA GLU A 337 4.78 18.92 -2.66
C GLU A 337 5.75 19.88 -1.97
N ASN A 338 6.33 19.45 -0.84
CA ASN A 338 7.31 20.26 -0.12
C ASN A 338 8.60 20.42 -0.92
N LEU A 339 9.00 19.41 -1.71
CA LEU A 339 10.15 19.52 -2.60
C LEU A 339 9.93 20.61 -3.65
N ARG A 340 8.73 20.65 -4.26
CA ARG A 340 8.39 21.73 -5.20
C ARG A 340 8.46 23.09 -4.52
N SER A 341 7.84 23.25 -3.35
CA SER A 341 7.88 24.53 -2.63
C SER A 341 9.30 24.94 -2.23
N ALA A 342 10.16 23.99 -1.86
CA ALA A 342 11.56 24.25 -1.58
C ALA A 342 12.35 24.69 -2.83
N ILE A 343 12.12 24.04 -3.98
CA ILE A 343 12.72 24.43 -5.27
C ILE A 343 12.27 25.85 -5.65
N ASP A 344 10.98 26.17 -5.51
CA ASP A 344 10.43 27.49 -5.83
C ASP A 344 11.03 28.58 -4.92
N ALA A 345 11.19 28.30 -3.62
CA ALA A 345 11.79 29.23 -2.66
C ALA A 345 13.27 29.50 -2.96
N LEU A 346 14.04 28.46 -3.30
CA LEU A 346 15.44 28.58 -3.69
C LEU A 346 15.56 29.39 -5.00
N ALA A 347 14.74 29.07 -6.00
CA ALA A 347 14.70 29.76 -7.29
C ALA A 347 14.39 31.26 -7.17
N ALA A 348 13.54 31.63 -6.20
CA ALA A 348 13.18 33.02 -5.91
C ALA A 348 14.29 33.80 -5.19
N THR A 349 15.19 33.09 -4.50
CA THR A 349 16.24 33.70 -3.66
C THR A 349 17.60 33.78 -4.37
N MET A 350 17.90 32.81 -5.24
CA MET A 350 19.16 32.74 -5.99
C MET A 350 19.15 33.57 -7.28
N ASP A 351 20.32 33.96 -7.78
CA ASP A 351 20.47 34.40 -9.17
C ASP A 351 20.58 33.16 -10.07
N ARG A 352 19.48 32.84 -10.75
CA ARG A 352 19.37 31.68 -11.64
C ARG A 352 20.34 31.70 -12.84
N GLU A 353 20.97 32.84 -13.14
CA GLU A 353 21.96 32.95 -14.22
C GLU A 353 23.40 32.68 -13.74
N GLU A 354 23.68 32.90 -12.45
CA GLU A 354 25.02 32.82 -11.85
C GLU A 354 25.17 31.65 -10.88
N ASP A 355 24.20 31.44 -10.00
CA ASP A 355 24.26 30.52 -8.85
C ASP A 355 23.97 29.07 -9.20
N VAL A 356 24.42 28.16 -8.34
CA VAL A 356 24.29 26.70 -8.53
C VAL A 356 23.36 26.09 -7.49
N LEU A 357 22.34 25.36 -7.96
CA LEU A 357 21.56 24.46 -7.11
C LEU A 357 22.28 23.11 -6.97
N VAL A 358 22.60 22.70 -5.74
CA VAL A 358 23.08 21.36 -5.41
C VAL A 358 21.93 20.57 -4.77
N LEU A 359 21.34 19.67 -5.53
CA LEU A 359 20.29 18.76 -5.09
C LEU A 359 20.87 17.38 -4.77
N TYR A 360 20.78 16.95 -3.51
CA TYR A 360 21.14 15.60 -3.08
C TYR A 360 19.89 14.83 -2.66
N MET A 361 19.66 13.67 -3.26
CA MET A 361 18.56 12.78 -2.93
C MET A 361 19.08 11.43 -2.44
N THR A 362 18.55 10.94 -1.33
CA THR A 362 18.90 9.60 -0.82
C THR A 362 17.66 8.83 -0.37
N SER A 363 17.51 7.61 -0.89
CA SER A 363 16.40 6.70 -0.57
C SER A 363 16.65 5.32 -1.19
N HIS A 364 15.69 4.40 -1.05
CA HIS A 364 15.59 3.25 -1.94
C HIS A 364 15.19 3.68 -3.35
N GLY A 365 15.63 2.90 -4.33
CA GLY A 365 15.21 3.04 -5.73
C GLY A 365 14.61 1.74 -6.26
N ALA A 366 13.65 1.86 -7.16
CA ALA A 366 12.95 0.75 -7.79
C ALA A 366 13.39 0.55 -9.25
N ARG A 367 13.06 -0.61 -9.84
CA ARG A 367 13.45 -0.98 -11.23
C ARG A 367 12.78 -0.13 -12.30
N ASP A 368 11.67 0.51 -11.96
CA ASP A 368 11.01 1.54 -12.76
C ASP A 368 11.60 2.95 -12.52
N HIS A 369 12.75 3.00 -11.84
CA HIS A 369 13.54 4.19 -11.52
C HIS A 369 12.87 5.16 -10.55
N GLN A 370 11.78 4.78 -9.88
CA GLN A 370 11.19 5.62 -8.86
C GLN A 370 12.05 5.66 -7.60
N LEU A 371 12.13 6.83 -6.97
CA LEU A 371 12.76 7.03 -5.66
C LEU A 371 11.68 6.84 -4.60
N ALA A 372 11.84 5.81 -3.76
CA ALA A 372 10.82 5.44 -2.79
C ALA A 372 10.61 6.54 -1.75
N ALA A 373 9.36 6.76 -1.33
CA ALA A 373 9.01 7.63 -0.23
C ALA A 373 8.20 6.84 0.79
N ALA A 374 8.45 7.08 2.09
CA ALA A 374 7.72 6.45 3.17
C ALA A 374 7.73 7.35 4.40
N HIS A 375 6.56 7.66 4.94
CA HIS A 375 6.44 8.37 6.21
C HIS A 375 5.21 7.94 7.01
N PRO A 376 5.04 6.63 7.30
CA PRO A 376 3.79 6.12 7.86
C PRO A 376 3.42 6.84 9.17
N PRO A 377 2.13 7.13 9.41
CA PRO A 377 0.98 6.80 8.58
C PRO A 377 0.65 7.84 7.49
N LEU A 378 1.50 8.85 7.28
CA LEU A 378 1.36 9.78 6.15
C LEU A 378 1.64 9.03 4.85
N GLN A 379 0.71 9.11 3.91
CA GLN A 379 0.91 8.62 2.56
C GLN A 379 1.75 9.64 1.79
N VAL A 380 2.84 9.18 1.19
CA VAL A 380 3.75 10.03 0.42
C VAL A 380 4.02 9.33 -0.89
N GLU A 381 3.73 10.01 -1.98
CA GLU A 381 4.02 9.50 -3.32
C GLU A 381 5.54 9.43 -3.55
N PRO A 382 6.03 8.40 -4.27
CA PRO A 382 7.42 8.34 -4.68
C PRO A 382 7.79 9.49 -5.63
N MET A 383 9.08 9.80 -5.72
CA MET A 383 9.58 10.80 -6.68
C MET A 383 10.00 10.11 -7.97
N THR A 384 9.65 10.71 -9.11
CA THR A 384 10.04 10.22 -10.45
C THR A 384 11.01 11.17 -11.16
N PRO A 385 11.81 10.67 -12.12
CA PRO A 385 12.70 11.52 -12.92
C PRO A 385 11.97 12.66 -13.63
N GLU A 386 10.81 12.37 -14.22
CA GLU A 386 10.02 13.33 -14.98
C GLU A 386 9.42 14.40 -14.08
N LEU A 387 8.94 14.02 -12.89
CA LEU A 387 8.36 14.96 -11.94
C LEU A 387 9.40 15.96 -11.44
N LEU A 388 10.59 15.48 -11.05
CA LEU A 388 11.69 16.37 -10.65
C LEU A 388 12.13 17.25 -11.82
N ARG A 389 12.22 16.70 -13.03
CA ARG A 389 12.57 17.47 -14.23
C ARG A 389 11.62 18.64 -14.43
N HIS A 390 10.30 18.39 -14.34
CA HIS A 390 9.29 19.43 -14.44
C HIS A 390 9.43 20.49 -13.34
N MET A 391 9.60 20.10 -12.08
CA MET A 391 9.78 21.05 -10.97
C MET A 391 10.97 22.00 -11.21
N LEU A 392 12.12 21.47 -11.62
CA LEU A 392 13.34 22.27 -11.86
C LEU A 392 13.20 23.21 -13.07
N ASP A 393 12.52 22.76 -14.13
CA ASP A 393 12.28 23.57 -15.33
C ASP A 393 11.25 24.67 -15.09
N ASP A 394 10.14 24.35 -14.39
CA ASP A 394 9.10 25.31 -14.03
C ASP A 394 9.67 26.47 -13.18
N ALA A 395 10.54 26.14 -12.23
CA ALA A 395 11.23 27.12 -11.39
C ALA A 395 12.35 27.88 -12.13
N GLY A 396 12.70 27.46 -13.34
CA GLY A 396 13.73 28.12 -14.16
C GLY A 396 15.15 27.99 -13.58
N ILE A 397 15.43 26.96 -12.79
CA ILE A 397 16.77 26.68 -12.28
C ILE A 397 17.68 26.33 -13.46
N ARG A 398 18.74 27.08 -13.72
CA ARG A 398 19.64 26.79 -14.84
C ARG A 398 20.75 25.83 -14.45
N HIS A 399 21.57 26.20 -13.48
CA HIS A 399 22.78 25.48 -13.09
C HIS A 399 22.48 24.47 -12.00
N ARG A 400 22.60 23.18 -12.32
CA ARG A 400 22.13 22.08 -11.48
C ARG A 400 23.26 21.09 -11.22
N VAL A 401 23.52 20.77 -9.96
CA VAL A 401 24.27 19.59 -9.54
C VAL A 401 23.30 18.65 -8.86
N ILE A 402 22.99 17.52 -9.49
CA ILE A 402 22.03 16.54 -8.99
C ILE A 402 22.76 15.25 -8.63
N ALA A 403 22.68 14.82 -7.39
CA ALA A 403 23.28 13.59 -6.90
C ALA A 403 22.22 12.67 -6.31
N ILE A 404 22.14 11.44 -6.83
CA ILE A 404 21.09 10.48 -6.47
C ILE A 404 21.72 9.23 -5.87
N SER A 405 21.55 9.08 -4.57
CA SER A 405 21.97 7.91 -3.79
C SER A 405 20.82 6.90 -3.69
N ALA A 406 20.67 6.08 -4.72
CA ALA A 406 19.63 5.05 -4.77
C ALA A 406 19.98 3.90 -5.75
N CYS A 407 19.33 2.75 -5.57
CA CYS A 407 19.36 1.65 -6.54
C CYS A 407 18.74 2.06 -7.87
N TYR A 408 19.24 1.53 -8.99
CA TYR A 408 18.73 1.81 -10.34
C TYR A 408 18.75 3.31 -10.74
N SER A 409 19.50 4.14 -10.01
CA SER A 409 19.49 5.60 -10.15
C SER A 409 20.01 6.09 -11.51
N GLY A 410 20.75 5.27 -12.26
CA GLY A 410 21.15 5.58 -13.63
C GLY A 410 19.97 5.83 -14.58
N GLY A 411 18.77 5.34 -14.26
CA GLY A 411 17.55 5.63 -15.01
C GLY A 411 17.11 7.10 -14.99
N TRP A 412 17.69 7.92 -14.11
CA TRP A 412 17.40 9.35 -14.02
C TRP A 412 18.23 10.21 -14.99
N LEU A 413 19.31 9.66 -15.56
CA LEU A 413 20.25 10.41 -16.38
C LEU A 413 19.58 11.05 -17.60
N ASP A 414 18.76 10.28 -18.33
CA ASP A 414 18.18 10.74 -19.60
C ASP A 414 17.16 11.88 -19.40
N ALA A 415 16.37 11.83 -18.32
CA ALA A 415 15.38 12.87 -18.02
C ALA A 415 16.03 14.18 -17.55
N LEU A 416 17.11 14.09 -16.77
CA LEU A 416 17.70 15.25 -16.09
C LEU A 416 18.93 15.86 -16.77
N THR A 417 19.53 15.18 -17.75
CA THR A 417 20.69 15.74 -18.46
C THR A 417 20.30 16.98 -19.28
N THR A 418 21.03 18.07 -19.08
CA THR A 418 20.98 19.30 -19.88
C THR A 418 22.40 19.84 -20.09
N PRO A 419 22.62 20.81 -21.00
CA PRO A 419 23.90 21.51 -21.09
C PRO A 419 24.34 22.17 -19.78
N SER A 420 23.40 22.52 -18.90
CA SER A 420 23.63 23.21 -17.62
C SER A 420 23.49 22.30 -16.38
N THR A 421 23.49 20.97 -16.57
CA THR A 421 23.35 20.00 -15.46
C THR A 421 24.56 19.10 -15.33
N LEU A 422 25.07 18.98 -14.11
CA LEU A 422 25.88 17.86 -13.65
C LEU A 422 24.95 16.88 -12.93
N ILE A 423 24.90 15.64 -13.37
CA ILE A 423 24.17 14.57 -12.65
C ILE A 423 25.10 13.42 -12.31
N MET A 424 25.00 12.91 -11.08
CA MET A 424 25.76 11.80 -10.53
C MET A 424 24.81 10.78 -9.89
N THR A 425 24.99 9.50 -10.19
CA THR A 425 24.13 8.42 -9.69
C THR A 425 24.96 7.36 -8.98
N ALA A 426 24.40 6.81 -7.90
CA ALA A 426 25.07 5.76 -7.11
C ALA A 426 25.14 4.41 -7.82
N ALA A 427 24.29 4.18 -8.81
CA ALA A 427 24.28 2.98 -9.63
C ALA A 427 23.89 3.30 -11.08
N ASP A 428 24.11 2.36 -11.99
CA ASP A 428 23.48 2.38 -13.32
C ASP A 428 21.98 2.00 -13.24
N ALA A 429 21.29 2.05 -14.38
CA ALA A 429 19.84 1.80 -14.46
C ALA A 429 19.42 0.34 -14.17
N THR A 430 20.37 -0.59 -14.09
CA THR A 430 20.11 -2.04 -14.03
C THR A 430 20.63 -2.72 -12.76
N HIS A 431 21.45 -2.04 -11.97
CA HIS A 431 22.08 -2.57 -10.76
C HIS A 431 21.57 -1.89 -9.48
N THR A 432 21.66 -2.61 -8.36
CA THR A 432 21.44 -2.01 -7.04
C THR A 432 22.66 -1.20 -6.59
N SER A 433 22.40 -0.16 -5.80
CA SER A 433 23.43 0.53 -5.01
C SER A 433 23.61 -0.17 -3.65
N TYR A 434 24.70 0.10 -2.93
CA TYR A 434 25.03 -0.65 -1.72
C TYR A 434 25.21 0.23 -0.48
N GLY A 435 24.93 -0.37 0.69
CA GLY A 435 25.14 0.26 1.99
C GLY A 435 23.89 0.86 2.64
N CYS A 436 22.67 0.58 2.15
CA CYS A 436 21.42 1.11 2.72
C CYS A 436 20.86 0.29 3.91
N GLY A 437 21.61 -0.67 4.47
CA GLY A 437 21.14 -1.52 5.57
C GLY A 437 21.01 -0.78 6.91
N THR A 438 20.18 -1.31 7.81
CA THR A 438 19.84 -0.70 9.12
C THR A 438 21.04 -0.47 10.06
N ARG A 439 22.15 -1.17 9.85
CA ARG A 439 23.40 -0.99 10.63
C ARG A 439 24.47 -0.17 9.90
N SER A 440 24.21 0.25 8.66
CA SER A 440 25.15 1.09 7.91
C SER A 440 25.10 2.52 8.42
N GLU A 441 26.26 3.13 8.64
CA GLU A 441 26.31 4.55 9.01
C GLU A 441 25.98 5.47 7.85
N LEU A 442 26.43 5.11 6.64
CA LEU A 442 26.25 5.85 5.38
C LEU A 442 26.22 4.84 4.23
N THR A 443 25.55 5.17 3.12
CA THR A 443 25.67 4.39 1.88
C THR A 443 27.11 4.47 1.34
N PHE A 444 27.51 3.53 0.50
CA PHE A 444 28.86 3.56 -0.06
C PHE A 444 29.08 4.78 -0.97
N PHE A 445 28.04 5.20 -1.69
CA PHE A 445 28.09 6.37 -2.56
C PHE A 445 28.24 7.66 -1.76
N GLY A 446 27.32 7.96 -0.82
CA GLY A 446 27.42 9.18 -0.02
C GLY A 446 28.67 9.21 0.86
N ARG A 447 29.11 8.04 1.36
CA ARG A 447 30.39 7.95 2.08
C ARG A 447 31.57 8.31 1.17
N ALA A 448 31.68 7.68 0.01
CA ALA A 448 32.85 7.88 -0.85
C ALA A 448 32.85 9.28 -1.46
N VAL A 449 31.75 9.73 -2.08
CA VAL A 449 31.71 11.01 -2.79
C VAL A 449 31.68 12.19 -1.81
N PHE A 450 30.75 12.20 -0.86
CA PHE A 450 30.48 13.38 -0.04
C PHE A 450 31.28 13.40 1.26
N HIS A 451 31.27 12.29 2.01
CA HIS A 451 31.98 12.26 3.29
C HIS A 451 33.51 12.24 3.13
N GLU A 452 34.03 11.60 2.08
CA GLU A 452 35.48 11.43 1.89
C GLU A 452 36.03 12.36 0.80
N GLN A 453 35.59 12.21 -0.45
CA GLN A 453 36.26 12.89 -1.56
C GLN A 453 36.00 14.41 -1.58
N LEU A 454 34.75 14.86 -1.39
CA LEU A 454 34.43 16.31 -1.35
C LEU A 454 35.01 17.03 -0.12
N ARG A 455 35.55 16.32 0.87
CA ARG A 455 36.34 16.94 1.95
C ARG A 455 37.79 17.20 1.55
N SER A 456 38.24 16.68 0.42
CA SER A 456 39.61 16.82 -0.08
C SER A 456 39.71 17.67 -1.36
N THR A 457 38.59 17.88 -2.06
CA THR A 457 38.50 18.72 -3.25
C THR A 457 37.16 19.46 -3.26
N TYR A 458 37.11 20.61 -3.93
CA TYR A 458 35.88 21.36 -4.22
C TYR A 458 35.24 20.98 -5.56
N SER A 459 35.86 20.08 -6.32
CA SER A 459 35.34 19.62 -7.60
C SER A 459 34.47 18.38 -7.44
N PHE A 460 33.17 18.51 -7.79
CA PHE A 460 32.24 17.38 -7.81
C PHE A 460 32.67 16.28 -8.79
N THR A 461 33.19 16.65 -9.96
CA THR A 461 33.61 15.69 -10.99
C THR A 461 34.87 14.93 -10.59
N GLU A 462 35.83 15.60 -9.94
CA GLU A 462 37.02 14.97 -9.38
C GLU A 462 36.66 14.06 -8.22
N ALA A 463 35.82 14.53 -7.29
CA ALA A 463 35.38 13.75 -6.15
C ALA A 463 34.65 12.48 -6.58
N PHE A 464 33.75 12.57 -7.55
CA PHE A 464 33.07 11.42 -8.13
C PHE A 464 34.06 10.43 -8.76
N THR A 465 34.96 10.93 -9.62
CA THR A 465 35.95 10.10 -10.32
C THR A 465 36.84 9.32 -9.34
N ASN A 466 37.27 9.96 -8.26
CA ASN A 466 38.09 9.33 -7.23
C ASN A 466 37.28 8.36 -6.34
N ALA A 467 35.97 8.59 -6.18
CA ALA A 467 35.09 7.73 -5.39
C ALA A 467 34.75 6.40 -6.08
N VAL A 468 34.62 6.37 -7.42
CA VAL A 468 34.26 5.15 -8.17
C VAL A 468 35.13 3.93 -7.82
N PRO A 469 36.48 3.98 -7.85
CA PRO A 469 37.30 2.82 -7.49
C PRO A 469 37.17 2.42 -6.01
N ILE A 470 36.90 3.37 -5.11
CA ILE A 470 36.66 3.12 -3.69
C ILE A 470 35.35 2.35 -3.50
N ILE A 471 34.28 2.77 -4.19
CA ILE A 471 32.97 2.10 -4.16
C ILE A 471 33.10 0.67 -4.68
N ALA A 472 33.77 0.48 -5.83
CA ALA A 472 34.00 -0.85 -6.40
C ALA A 472 34.71 -1.79 -5.42
N GLN A 473 35.78 -1.30 -4.77
CA GLN A 473 36.52 -2.08 -3.79
C GLN A 473 35.66 -2.46 -2.58
N ARG A 474 34.83 -1.53 -2.08
CA ARG A 474 33.95 -1.78 -0.93
C ARG A 474 32.87 -2.79 -1.26
N GLU A 475 32.26 -2.70 -2.44
CA GLU A 475 31.23 -3.65 -2.88
C GLU A 475 31.78 -5.07 -3.04
N ILE A 476 33.01 -5.21 -3.56
CA ILE A 476 33.72 -6.49 -3.61
C ILE A 476 33.97 -7.04 -2.21
N GLN A 477 34.47 -6.20 -1.30
CA GLN A 477 34.75 -6.60 0.09
C GLN A 477 33.48 -6.97 0.87
N ALA A 478 32.36 -6.32 0.56
CA ALA A 478 31.06 -6.62 1.15
C ALA A 478 30.35 -7.83 0.52
N GLY A 479 30.90 -8.40 -0.56
CA GLY A 479 30.35 -9.58 -1.21
C GLY A 479 29.02 -9.32 -1.94
N LYS A 480 28.86 -8.14 -2.57
CA LYS A 480 27.66 -7.80 -3.34
C LYS A 480 27.43 -8.79 -4.48
N GLU A 481 26.25 -9.41 -4.51
CA GLU A 481 25.94 -10.56 -5.39
C GLU A 481 25.51 -10.15 -6.80
N ASP A 482 24.93 -8.96 -6.98
CA ASP A 482 24.46 -8.45 -8.26
C ASP A 482 25.52 -7.62 -9.01
N GLY A 483 26.81 -7.76 -8.65
CA GLY A 483 27.92 -7.10 -9.35
C GLY A 483 28.13 -5.63 -8.95
N PHE A 484 29.06 -4.96 -9.63
CA PHE A 484 29.41 -3.56 -9.34
C PHE A 484 28.23 -2.64 -9.68
N SER A 485 27.90 -1.70 -8.79
CA SER A 485 26.83 -0.73 -8.99
C SER A 485 27.03 0.15 -10.23
N ASN A 486 28.26 0.30 -10.72
CA ASN A 486 28.64 1.16 -11.84
C ASN A 486 28.11 2.61 -11.68
N PRO A 487 28.52 3.37 -10.65
CA PRO A 487 28.12 4.76 -10.50
C PRO A 487 28.35 5.55 -11.80
N GLN A 488 27.39 6.38 -12.20
CA GLN A 488 27.45 7.11 -13.47
C GLN A 488 27.46 8.62 -13.26
N MET A 489 28.07 9.34 -14.19
CA MET A 489 28.09 10.80 -14.22
C MET A 489 27.86 11.33 -15.63
N ARG A 490 27.14 12.46 -15.75
CA ARG A 490 27.01 13.26 -16.96
C ARG A 490 27.26 14.72 -16.61
N VAL A 491 28.13 15.36 -17.38
CA VAL A 491 28.50 16.77 -17.20
C VAL A 491 28.04 17.55 -18.44
N GLY A 492 27.18 18.52 -18.24
CA GLY A 492 26.78 19.45 -19.29
C GLY A 492 27.90 20.44 -19.65
N ALA A 493 27.94 20.86 -20.91
CA ALA A 493 28.99 21.74 -21.41
C ALA A 493 28.96 23.16 -20.82
N GLU A 494 27.80 23.65 -20.37
CA GLU A 494 27.61 24.99 -19.82
C GLU A 494 27.85 25.03 -18.31
N ILE A 495 27.59 23.94 -17.58
CA ILE A 495 27.80 23.88 -16.12
C ILE A 495 29.27 23.68 -15.74
N ASP A 496 30.04 22.97 -16.56
CA ASP A 496 31.45 22.68 -16.28
C ASP A 496 32.31 23.93 -16.00
N PRO A 497 32.27 25.01 -16.82
CA PRO A 497 33.03 26.22 -16.50
C PRO A 497 32.57 26.91 -15.21
N VAL A 498 31.26 26.86 -14.89
CA VAL A 498 30.70 27.43 -13.64
C VAL A 498 31.24 26.69 -12.43
N LEU A 499 31.18 25.36 -12.43
CA LEU A 499 31.70 24.54 -11.33
C LEU A 499 33.21 24.66 -11.15
N ASN A 500 33.96 24.78 -12.26
CA ASN A 500 35.40 25.03 -12.21
C ASN A 500 35.74 26.41 -11.62
N ALA A 501 34.92 27.43 -11.89
CA ALA A 501 35.07 28.75 -11.29
C ALA A 501 34.75 28.72 -9.78
N LEU A 502 33.64 28.08 -9.41
CA LEU A 502 33.24 27.87 -8.02
C LEU A 502 34.34 27.15 -7.22
N ALA A 503 34.85 26.02 -7.73
CA ALA A 503 35.90 25.25 -7.05
C ALA A 503 37.19 26.07 -6.83
N ARG A 504 37.58 26.90 -7.81
CA ARG A 504 38.73 27.81 -7.67
C ARG A 504 38.50 28.91 -6.63
N ARG A 505 37.29 29.47 -6.58
CA ARG A 505 36.90 30.47 -5.57
C ARG A 505 37.02 29.88 -4.17
N LEU A 506 36.35 28.77 -3.92
CA LEU A 506 36.34 28.10 -2.61
C LEU A 506 37.76 27.69 -2.17
N ALA A 507 38.57 27.16 -3.09
CA ALA A 507 39.97 26.81 -2.79
C ALA A 507 40.84 28.04 -2.43
N ALA A 508 40.56 29.21 -3.01
CA ALA A 508 41.29 30.43 -2.72
C ALA A 508 40.89 31.05 -1.36
N GLU A 509 39.63 30.90 -0.96
CA GLU A 509 39.09 31.38 0.31
C GLU A 509 39.53 30.51 1.49
N GLU A 510 39.71 29.19 1.30
CA GLU A 510 40.01 28.28 2.41
C GLU A 510 41.40 28.52 3.04
N GLY A 511 42.42 28.90 2.25
CA GLY A 511 43.79 29.17 2.72
C GLY A 511 44.42 28.05 3.59
N PRO A 512 45.72 28.11 3.96
CA PRO A 512 46.28 27.15 4.89
C PRO A 512 46.03 27.65 6.32
N VAL A 513 45.03 27.10 7.04
CA VAL A 513 45.07 26.72 8.48
C VAL A 513 43.67 26.42 9.06
N LEU A 514 43.59 25.22 9.67
CA LEU A 514 42.63 24.67 10.65
C LEU A 514 41.67 25.65 11.35
N ARG A 515 40.35 25.37 11.28
CA ARG A 515 39.43 25.51 12.43
C ARG A 515 38.29 24.47 12.45
N PRO A 516 37.78 24.13 13.66
CA PRO A 516 36.81 23.06 13.87
C PRO A 516 35.35 23.53 13.88
N GLY A 517 34.49 22.76 13.21
CA GLY A 517 33.09 22.48 13.55
C GLY A 517 32.15 23.67 13.67
N GLY A 518 31.63 24.15 12.54
CA GLY A 518 30.40 24.95 12.47
C GLY A 518 29.21 24.07 12.89
N LYS A 519 28.35 24.60 13.75
CA LYS A 519 27.10 23.95 14.14
C LYS A 519 26.04 24.42 13.14
N GLY A 520 25.62 23.52 12.26
CA GLY A 520 24.48 23.75 11.38
C GLY A 520 23.27 24.24 12.17
N LEU A 521 22.54 25.20 11.59
CA LEU A 521 21.31 25.72 12.14
C LEU A 521 20.23 24.63 12.03
N VAL A 522 20.15 23.74 13.02
CA VAL A 522 18.88 23.07 13.31
C VAL A 522 17.93 24.21 13.69
N ALA A 523 16.75 24.27 13.06
CA ALA A 523 15.65 25.08 13.57
C ALA A 523 15.26 24.56 14.97
N GLN A 524 16.06 24.89 15.99
CA GLN A 524 15.71 24.74 17.38
C GLN A 524 14.80 25.90 17.74
N ILE A 525 13.59 25.90 17.19
CA ILE A 525 12.47 26.49 17.88
C ILE A 525 11.69 25.31 18.46
N PRO A 526 11.94 24.91 19.72
CA PRO A 526 10.97 24.08 20.42
C PRO A 526 9.63 24.82 20.37
N MET A 527 8.58 24.13 19.93
CA MET A 527 7.17 24.55 20.00
C MET A 527 6.72 25.09 21.37
N ALA A 528 7.57 24.97 22.40
CA ALA A 528 7.37 25.54 23.72
C ALA A 528 7.46 27.08 23.79
N TYR A 529 8.00 27.80 22.78
CA TYR A 529 8.25 29.25 22.92
C TYR A 529 7.18 30.21 22.37
N HIS A 530 6.08 29.72 21.78
CA HIS A 530 4.97 30.60 21.34
C HIS A 530 3.65 30.42 22.11
N SER A 531 3.55 29.40 22.97
CA SER A 531 2.40 29.24 23.88
C SER A 531 2.43 30.17 25.11
N ALA A 532 3.50 30.97 25.27
CA ALA A 532 3.66 31.90 26.39
C ALA A 532 3.31 33.38 26.05
N GLN A 533 3.01 33.72 24.80
CA GLN A 533 2.65 35.10 24.41
C GLN A 533 1.17 35.28 24.01
N LEU A 534 0.35 34.23 24.11
CA LEU A 534 -1.10 34.29 23.89
C LEU A 534 -1.91 33.83 25.13
N ARG A 535 -1.49 34.27 26.33
CA ARG A 535 -2.34 34.24 27.53
C ARG A 535 -2.50 35.63 28.13
#